data_AF-A0A6C0KVT2-F1
#
_entry.id   AF-A0A6C0KVT2-F1
#
_cell.length_a   1.000
_cell.length_b   1.000
_cell.length_c   1.000
_cell.angle_alpha   90.00
_cell.angle_beta   90.00
_cell.angle_gamma   90.00
#
_symmetry.space_group_name_H-M   'P 1'
#
loop_
_entity.id
_entity.type
_entity.pdbx_description
1 polymer ?
#
loop_
_entity_poly.entity_id
_entity_poly.type
_entity_poly.pdbx_seq_one_letter_code
_entity_poly.pdbx_strand_id
1 'polypeptide(L)'
;MKCAEVKSSKYQTRKSPAFHAGDCKGTRKRGKDGMYVSQADKRGIYKWVKVQTKKHKGKYYDIHNNGARPFRVYIDGSTVHIYKSTLQNDNYDKLVRTIKTKKIYIGGEKRERGNSIVLHLSGNKYMHIGCEIYEFHMEDEVDSYFSIIGNSDVPYPVLLGTEYVYFMLDYRYVPRTAFSASMTKKDWKDAYQRYYGWIHPMTGEKSDGQDRDGLEAQSKKMKGFHLITKTN
;
A
#
# COMPACT_ATOMS: atom_id res chain seq x y z
N MET A 1 -14.03 -24.10 -25.36
CA MET A 1 -13.87 -23.16 -26.50
C MET A 1 -12.75 -22.18 -26.18
N LYS A 2 -11.96 -21.76 -27.18
CA LYS A 2 -10.89 -20.78 -26.99
C LYS A 2 -11.49 -19.37 -27.03
N CYS A 3 -11.12 -18.52 -26.07
CA CYS A 3 -11.49 -17.10 -26.07
C CYS A 3 -10.76 -16.39 -27.23
N ALA A 4 -11.39 -16.34 -28.40
CA ALA A 4 -10.84 -15.75 -29.62
C ALA A 4 -11.64 -14.52 -30.07
N GLU A 5 -10.95 -13.58 -30.71
CA GLU A 5 -11.59 -12.38 -31.24
C GLU A 5 -12.44 -12.73 -32.47
N VAL A 6 -13.62 -12.15 -32.55
CA VAL A 6 -14.58 -12.31 -33.64
C VAL A 6 -14.40 -11.15 -34.62
N LYS A 7 -13.94 -11.44 -35.84
CA LYS A 7 -13.65 -10.45 -36.87
C LYS A 7 -14.88 -9.93 -37.63
N SER A 8 -16.08 -10.40 -37.32
CA SER A 8 -17.29 -9.96 -38.01
C SER A 8 -17.61 -8.49 -37.70
N SER A 9 -18.10 -7.75 -38.71
CA SER A 9 -18.43 -6.32 -38.58
C SER A 9 -19.34 -6.01 -37.39
N LYS A 10 -20.32 -6.89 -37.10
CA LYS A 10 -21.20 -6.77 -35.93
C LYS A 10 -20.44 -6.73 -34.60
N TYR A 11 -19.41 -7.56 -34.43
CA TYR A 11 -18.62 -7.60 -33.19
C TYR A 11 -17.59 -6.48 -33.14
N GLN A 12 -17.09 -6.05 -34.28
CA GLN A 12 -16.08 -5.00 -34.39
C GLN A 12 -16.67 -3.59 -34.21
N THR A 13 -17.96 -3.38 -34.44
CA THR A 13 -18.61 -2.05 -34.32
C THR A 13 -19.14 -1.74 -32.92
N ARG A 14 -19.45 -2.75 -32.10
CA ARG A 14 -20.08 -2.56 -30.78
C ARG A 14 -19.14 -1.91 -29.74
N LYS A 15 -19.75 -1.39 -28.66
CA LYS A 15 -19.05 -0.80 -27.50
C LYS A 15 -18.26 -1.84 -26.70
N SER A 16 -18.84 -3.03 -26.50
CA SER A 16 -18.23 -4.13 -25.76
C SER A 16 -17.12 -4.83 -26.57
N PRO A 17 -16.24 -5.63 -25.93
CA PRO A 17 -15.11 -6.28 -26.59
C PRO A 17 -15.55 -7.16 -27.75
N ALA A 18 -14.77 -7.30 -28.83
CA ALA A 18 -15.11 -8.11 -30.00
C ALA A 18 -14.93 -9.64 -29.77
N PHE A 19 -15.33 -10.15 -28.62
CA PHE A 19 -15.19 -11.56 -28.22
C PHE A 19 -16.56 -12.15 -27.82
N HIS A 20 -16.77 -13.45 -27.98
CA HIS A 20 -17.93 -14.11 -27.38
C HIS A 20 -17.74 -14.20 -25.85
N ALA A 21 -18.66 -13.62 -25.07
CA ALA A 21 -18.54 -13.62 -23.62
C ALA A 21 -18.54 -15.06 -23.06
N GLY A 22 -19.36 -15.95 -23.63
CA GLY A 22 -19.42 -17.38 -23.26
C GLY A 22 -18.12 -18.16 -23.47
N ASP A 23 -17.26 -17.72 -24.39
CA ASP A 23 -15.93 -18.33 -24.62
C ASP A 23 -14.86 -17.74 -23.71
N CYS A 24 -15.17 -16.60 -23.10
CA CYS A 24 -14.26 -15.78 -22.31
C CYS A 24 -14.75 -15.68 -20.86
N LYS A 25 -15.32 -16.76 -20.31
CA LYS A 25 -15.97 -16.80 -18.97
C LYS A 25 -15.06 -16.25 -17.87
N GLY A 26 -15.56 -15.28 -17.10
CA GLY A 26 -14.82 -14.65 -15.99
C GLY A 26 -13.68 -13.73 -16.41
N THR A 27 -13.33 -13.67 -17.70
CA THR A 27 -12.24 -12.81 -18.17
C THR A 27 -12.69 -11.36 -18.32
N ARG A 28 -11.72 -10.44 -18.24
CA ARG A 28 -11.89 -9.04 -18.55
C ARG A 28 -11.31 -8.72 -19.92
N LYS A 29 -11.98 -7.86 -20.68
CA LYS A 29 -11.51 -7.39 -21.99
C LYS A 29 -11.83 -5.91 -22.15
N ARG A 30 -10.95 -5.19 -22.86
CA ARG A 30 -11.16 -3.80 -23.22
C ARG A 30 -12.13 -3.72 -24.40
N GLY A 31 -13.23 -2.99 -24.23
CA GLY A 31 -14.11 -2.55 -25.30
C GLY A 31 -13.73 -1.15 -25.76
N LYS A 32 -14.49 -0.59 -26.69
CA LYS A 32 -14.24 0.77 -27.21
C LYS A 32 -14.52 1.86 -26.19
N ASP A 33 -15.39 1.60 -25.22
CA ASP A 33 -15.86 2.59 -24.24
C ASP A 33 -15.53 2.21 -22.78
N GLY A 34 -14.58 1.30 -22.58
CA GLY A 34 -14.07 0.94 -21.26
C GLY A 34 -13.78 -0.54 -21.09
N MET A 35 -13.60 -0.96 -19.84
CA MET A 35 -13.38 -2.35 -19.47
C MET A 35 -14.70 -3.10 -19.28
N TYR A 36 -14.74 -4.37 -19.68
CA TYR A 36 -15.87 -5.26 -19.50
C TYR A 36 -15.41 -6.56 -18.85
N VAL A 37 -16.30 -7.21 -18.09
CA VAL A 37 -16.12 -8.57 -17.56
C VAL A 37 -17.17 -9.49 -18.15
N SER A 38 -16.79 -10.71 -18.50
CA SER A 38 -17.72 -11.73 -18.94
C SER A 38 -18.34 -12.41 -17.73
N GLN A 39 -19.63 -12.17 -17.50
CA GLN A 39 -20.34 -12.65 -16.32
C GLN A 39 -21.62 -13.38 -16.72
N ALA A 40 -21.91 -14.51 -16.08
CA ALA A 40 -23.16 -15.24 -16.24
C ALA A 40 -24.33 -14.48 -15.61
N ASP A 41 -25.46 -14.42 -16.31
CA ASP A 41 -26.73 -13.99 -15.73
C ASP A 41 -27.39 -15.11 -14.90
N LYS A 42 -28.58 -14.83 -14.35
CA LYS A 42 -29.35 -15.79 -13.54
C LYS A 42 -29.67 -17.11 -14.26
N ARG A 43 -29.54 -17.16 -15.59
CA ARG A 43 -29.79 -18.35 -16.43
C ARG A 43 -28.48 -19.02 -16.88
N GLY A 44 -27.32 -18.59 -16.37
CA GLY A 44 -26.02 -19.11 -16.78
C GLY A 44 -25.50 -18.57 -18.12
N ILE A 45 -26.18 -17.60 -18.74
CA ILE A 45 -25.77 -17.04 -20.03
C ILE A 45 -24.75 -15.93 -19.78
N TYR A 46 -23.55 -16.10 -20.32
CA TYR A 46 -22.47 -15.13 -20.17
C TYR A 46 -22.67 -13.90 -21.07
N LYS A 47 -22.54 -12.72 -20.48
CA LYS A 47 -22.66 -11.42 -21.15
C LYS A 47 -21.49 -10.52 -20.75
N TRP A 48 -21.13 -9.60 -21.65
CA TRP A 48 -20.17 -8.55 -21.31
C TRP A 48 -20.87 -7.50 -20.44
N VAL A 49 -20.50 -7.44 -19.17
CA VAL A 49 -20.97 -6.43 -18.22
C VAL A 49 -19.90 -5.34 -18.15
N LYS A 50 -20.30 -4.09 -18.41
CA LYS A 50 -19.38 -2.95 -18.34
C LYS A 50 -18.92 -2.80 -16.89
N VAL A 51 -17.61 -2.79 -16.68
CA VAL A 51 -17.04 -2.53 -15.35
C VAL A 51 -17.26 -1.05 -15.07
N GLN A 52 -18.17 -0.73 -14.14
CA GLN A 52 -18.31 0.63 -13.65
C GLN A 52 -17.07 0.99 -12.84
N THR A 53 -16.10 1.63 -13.48
CA THR A 53 -15.06 2.34 -12.73
C THR A 53 -15.73 3.52 -12.07
N LYS A 54 -15.97 3.45 -10.75
CA LYS A 54 -16.32 4.66 -9.99
C LYS A 54 -15.21 5.67 -10.26
N LYS A 55 -15.56 6.78 -10.91
CA LYS A 55 -14.63 7.92 -11.01
C LYS A 55 -14.47 8.45 -9.60
N HIS A 56 -13.39 8.04 -8.93
CA HIS A 56 -13.02 8.67 -7.68
C HIS A 56 -12.54 10.08 -7.97
N LYS A 57 -13.06 11.04 -7.21
CA LYS A 57 -12.48 12.37 -7.15
C LYS A 57 -11.20 12.28 -6.30
N GLY A 58 -10.24 13.17 -6.57
CA GLY A 58 -9.00 13.25 -5.81
C GLY A 58 -7.81 12.49 -6.40
N LYS A 59 -6.71 12.46 -5.63
CA LYS A 59 -5.44 11.84 -6.03
C LYS A 59 -5.44 10.37 -5.64
N TYR A 60 -4.71 9.55 -6.39
CA TYR A 60 -4.44 8.17 -5.99
C TYR A 60 -2.94 7.92 -5.84
N TYR A 61 -2.62 6.91 -5.05
CA TYR A 61 -1.26 6.42 -4.83
C TYR A 61 -1.25 4.91 -4.97
N ASP A 62 -0.25 4.40 -5.67
CA ASP A 62 -0.02 2.96 -5.81
C ASP A 62 1.04 2.55 -4.79
N ILE A 63 0.61 1.76 -3.82
CA ILE A 63 1.45 1.29 -2.72
C ILE A 63 2.51 0.36 -3.32
N HIS A 64 3.78 0.58 -2.97
CA HIS A 64 4.90 -0.13 -3.56
C HIS A 64 5.23 -1.35 -2.71
N ASN A 65 5.53 -2.49 -3.34
CA ASN A 65 6.16 -3.62 -2.65
C ASN A 65 6.98 -4.49 -3.62
N ASN A 66 8.31 -4.37 -3.61
CA ASN A 66 9.24 -5.24 -4.34
C ASN A 66 8.84 -5.46 -5.80
N GLY A 67 8.79 -4.38 -6.59
CA GLY A 67 8.36 -4.39 -7.98
C GLY A 67 6.84 -4.43 -8.19
N ALA A 68 6.06 -4.85 -7.21
CA ALA A 68 4.60 -4.94 -7.30
C ALA A 68 3.88 -3.67 -6.82
N ARG A 69 2.61 -3.55 -7.18
CA ARG A 69 1.68 -2.53 -6.67
C ARG A 69 0.43 -3.19 -6.07
N PRO A 70 0.53 -3.75 -4.85
CA PRO A 70 -0.54 -4.56 -4.29
C PRO A 70 -1.81 -3.79 -3.95
N PHE A 71 -1.70 -2.48 -3.71
CA PHE A 71 -2.84 -1.65 -3.35
C PHE A 71 -2.83 -0.31 -4.10
N ARG A 72 -4.03 0.19 -4.40
CA ARG A 72 -4.27 1.56 -4.84
C ARG A 72 -5.13 2.28 -3.83
N VAL A 73 -4.68 3.45 -3.40
CA VAL A 73 -5.35 4.27 -2.40
C VAL A 73 -5.83 5.55 -3.06
N TYR A 74 -7.15 5.75 -3.10
CA TYR A 74 -7.76 7.02 -3.51
C TYR A 74 -8.02 7.90 -2.30
N ILE A 75 -7.69 9.18 -2.41
CA ILE A 75 -7.87 10.18 -1.37
C ILE A 75 -8.77 11.30 -1.89
N ASP A 76 -10.00 11.35 -1.37
CA ASP A 76 -11.02 12.36 -1.68
C ASP A 76 -11.33 13.15 -0.41
N GLY A 77 -10.61 14.25 -0.21
CA GLY A 77 -10.64 15.02 1.04
C GLY A 77 -10.22 14.15 2.23
N SER A 78 -11.12 13.96 3.20
CA SER A 78 -10.92 13.09 4.37
C SER A 78 -11.38 11.65 4.15
N THR A 79 -11.91 11.31 2.96
CA THR A 79 -12.35 9.95 2.66
C THR A 79 -11.28 9.21 1.86
N VAL A 80 -10.91 8.03 2.33
CA VAL A 80 -9.90 7.17 1.74
C VAL A 80 -10.55 5.86 1.28
N HIS A 81 -10.30 5.49 0.02
CA HIS A 81 -10.71 4.20 -0.53
C HIS A 81 -9.48 3.37 -0.86
N ILE A 82 -9.43 2.15 -0.34
CA ILE A 82 -8.31 1.24 -0.53
C ILE A 82 -8.77 0.08 -1.39
N TYR A 83 -8.06 -0.18 -2.48
CA TYR A 83 -8.33 -1.28 -3.39
C TYR A 83 -7.12 -2.20 -3.47
N LYS A 84 -7.37 -3.51 -3.51
CA LYS A 84 -6.33 -4.53 -3.71
C LYS A 84 -6.22 -4.87 -5.19
N SER A 85 -4.99 -5.00 -5.68
CA SER A 85 -4.70 -5.46 -7.04
C SER A 85 -5.03 -6.95 -7.18
N THR A 86 -5.70 -7.31 -8.27
CA THR A 86 -5.79 -8.70 -8.72
C THR A 86 -4.58 -9.01 -9.60
N LEU A 87 -3.88 -10.13 -9.32
CA LEU A 87 -2.55 -10.56 -9.80
C LEU A 87 -2.24 -10.49 -11.31
N GLN A 88 -3.14 -10.00 -12.16
CA GLN A 88 -2.98 -10.08 -13.61
C GLN A 88 -2.76 -8.80 -14.38
N ASN A 89 -3.08 -7.57 -13.93
CA ASN A 89 -2.93 -6.37 -14.79
C ASN A 89 -3.10 -5.01 -14.05
N ASP A 90 -2.50 -4.81 -12.87
CA ASP A 90 -2.71 -3.56 -12.08
C ASP A 90 -4.19 -3.17 -11.95
N ASN A 91 -5.03 -4.18 -11.80
CA ASN A 91 -6.48 -4.03 -11.76
C ASN A 91 -6.92 -3.97 -10.31
N TYR A 92 -7.36 -2.79 -9.88
CA TYR A 92 -7.76 -2.47 -8.51
C TYR A 92 -9.28 -2.44 -8.36
N ASP A 93 -9.92 -3.60 -8.53
CA ASP A 93 -11.38 -3.74 -8.48
C ASP A 93 -11.90 -4.22 -7.12
N LYS A 94 -11.06 -4.86 -6.31
CA LYS A 94 -11.42 -5.35 -4.99
C LYS A 94 -11.27 -4.25 -3.95
N LEU A 95 -12.38 -3.59 -3.61
CA LEU A 95 -12.43 -2.67 -2.47
C LEU A 95 -12.08 -3.42 -1.20
N VAL A 96 -11.01 -3.01 -0.53
CA VAL A 96 -10.61 -3.49 0.80
C VAL A 96 -11.38 -2.73 1.85
N ARG A 97 -11.37 -1.39 1.78
CA ARG A 97 -12.01 -0.55 2.79
C ARG A 97 -12.29 0.86 2.29
N THR A 98 -13.33 1.48 2.84
CA THR A 98 -13.59 2.93 2.74
C THR A 98 -13.61 3.51 4.15
N ILE A 99 -12.85 4.59 4.38
CA ILE A 99 -12.58 5.11 5.72
C ILE A 99 -12.57 6.63 5.70
N LYS A 100 -13.11 7.26 6.74
CA LYS A 100 -12.88 8.69 7.01
C LYS A 100 -11.69 8.85 7.96
N THR A 101 -10.80 9.77 7.66
CA THR A 101 -9.55 10.01 8.41
C THR A 101 -9.41 11.48 8.78
N LYS A 102 -8.78 11.77 9.92
CA LYS A 102 -8.49 13.13 10.38
C LYS A 102 -7.27 13.73 9.68
N LYS A 103 -6.21 12.93 9.58
CA LYS A 103 -4.93 13.30 8.95
C LYS A 103 -4.42 12.15 8.08
N ILE A 104 -3.59 12.51 7.10
CA ILE A 104 -3.02 11.57 6.13
C ILE A 104 -1.53 11.88 6.01
N TYR A 105 -0.70 10.88 6.28
CA TYR A 105 0.75 10.95 6.16
C TYR A 105 1.17 10.11 4.96
N ILE A 106 1.77 10.76 3.96
CA ILE A 106 2.12 10.15 2.68
C ILE A 106 3.63 9.94 2.66
N GLY A 107 4.06 8.68 2.60
CA GLY A 107 5.47 8.29 2.53
C GLY A 107 6.05 8.49 1.13
N GLY A 108 7.36 8.29 0.99
CA GLY A 108 8.05 8.41 -0.30
C GLY A 108 8.19 9.84 -0.82
N GLU A 109 9.06 9.99 -1.81
CA GLU A 109 9.37 11.28 -2.43
C GLU A 109 9.36 11.18 -3.95
N LYS A 110 9.12 12.32 -4.63
CA LYS A 110 9.13 12.42 -6.09
C LYS A 110 8.28 11.33 -6.75
N ARG A 111 8.89 10.42 -7.53
CA ARG A 111 8.24 9.35 -8.29
C ARG A 111 7.73 8.21 -7.39
N GLU A 112 8.24 8.11 -6.17
CA GLU A 112 7.90 7.08 -5.19
C GLU A 112 6.92 7.60 -4.12
N ARG A 113 6.46 8.85 -4.26
CA ARG A 113 5.51 9.44 -3.32
C ARG A 113 4.23 8.59 -3.27
N GLY A 114 3.85 8.21 -2.07
CA GLY A 114 2.73 7.32 -1.79
C GLY A 114 3.07 5.84 -1.87
N ASN A 115 4.35 5.47 -1.84
CA ASN A 115 4.79 4.07 -1.72
C ASN A 115 4.24 3.37 -0.45
N SER A 116 3.86 4.14 0.57
CA SER A 116 3.17 3.72 1.78
C SER A 116 2.44 4.93 2.38
N ILE A 117 1.41 4.69 3.19
CA ILE A 117 0.55 5.73 3.78
C ILE A 117 0.23 5.37 5.23
N VAL A 118 0.16 6.37 6.12
CA VAL A 118 -0.43 6.25 7.45
C VAL A 118 -1.66 7.16 7.56
N LEU A 119 -2.75 6.63 8.09
CA LEU A 119 -4.00 7.35 8.34
C LEU A 119 -4.21 7.54 9.85
N HIS A 120 -4.58 8.75 10.27
CA HIS A 120 -5.04 9.01 11.63
C HIS A 120 -6.57 8.86 11.70
N LEU A 121 -7.04 7.76 12.28
CA LEU A 121 -8.47 7.42 12.27
C LEU A 121 -9.24 8.25 13.32
N SER A 122 -8.89 8.07 14.60
CA SER A 122 -9.50 8.74 15.74
C SER A 122 -8.66 8.51 16.99
N GLY A 123 -8.73 9.39 18.00
CA GLY A 123 -7.95 9.26 19.23
C GLY A 123 -6.47 8.99 18.94
N ASN A 124 -5.95 7.90 19.51
CA ASN A 124 -4.61 7.40 19.25
C ASN A 124 -4.56 6.23 18.25
N LYS A 125 -5.62 6.01 17.46
CA LYS A 125 -5.76 4.91 16.52
C LYS A 125 -5.35 5.32 15.10
N TYR A 126 -4.48 4.52 14.51
CA TYR A 126 -3.87 4.74 13.20
C TYR A 126 -4.02 3.50 12.33
N MET A 127 -3.85 3.68 11.02
CA MET A 127 -3.76 2.60 10.04
C MET A 127 -2.53 2.79 9.18
N HIS A 128 -1.70 1.77 9.08
CA HIS A 128 -0.64 1.71 8.09
C HIS A 128 -1.14 1.01 6.81
N ILE A 129 -0.75 1.53 5.66
CA ILE A 129 -1.02 0.98 4.34
C ILE A 129 0.33 0.87 3.60
N GLY A 130 0.90 -0.33 3.59
CA GLY A 130 2.16 -0.69 2.94
C GLY A 130 2.04 -2.02 2.19
N CYS A 131 3.07 -2.88 2.28
CA CYS A 131 2.97 -4.27 1.82
C CYS A 131 1.84 -5.04 2.55
N GLU A 132 1.47 -4.57 3.74
CA GLU A 132 0.31 -5.00 4.48
C GLU A 132 -0.51 -3.80 4.97
N ILE A 133 -1.74 -4.07 5.37
CA ILE A 133 -2.65 -3.08 5.94
C ILE A 133 -3.06 -3.55 7.32
N TYR A 134 -2.79 -2.73 8.31
CA TYR A 134 -3.12 -3.02 9.71
C TYR A 134 -3.43 -1.74 10.48
N GLU A 135 -4.18 -1.88 11.56
CA GLU A 135 -4.42 -0.83 12.55
C GLU A 135 -3.48 -1.00 13.72
N PHE A 136 -3.12 0.12 14.35
CA PHE A 136 -2.31 0.17 15.57
C PHE A 136 -2.62 1.43 16.37
N HIS A 137 -2.13 1.48 17.60
CA HIS A 137 -2.22 2.63 18.48
C HIS A 137 -0.84 3.28 18.68
N MET A 138 -0.81 4.61 18.62
CA MET A 138 0.33 5.40 19.07
C MET A 138 0.16 5.79 20.55
N GLU A 139 1.27 6.08 21.21
CA GLU A 139 1.27 6.62 22.59
C GLU A 139 1.53 8.13 22.61
N ASP A 140 1.90 8.69 21.47
CA ASP A 140 2.35 10.06 21.27
C ASP A 140 1.86 10.64 19.93
N GLU A 141 2.16 11.91 19.67
CA GLU A 141 1.72 12.61 18.47
C GLU A 141 2.70 12.43 17.31
N VAL A 142 2.20 12.47 16.08
CA VAL A 142 3.04 12.35 14.88
C VAL A 142 3.86 13.62 14.66
N ASP A 143 5.19 13.45 14.58
CA ASP A 143 6.15 14.48 14.17
C ASP A 143 6.37 14.42 12.65
N SER A 144 6.80 13.25 12.13
CA SER A 144 7.08 13.09 10.69
C SER A 144 6.93 11.65 10.21
N TYR A 145 6.78 11.47 8.89
CA TYR A 145 6.65 10.16 8.26
C TYR A 145 7.57 10.06 7.05
N PHE A 146 8.37 9.00 7.03
CA PHE A 146 9.31 8.67 5.96
C PHE A 146 9.00 7.29 5.41
N SER A 147 9.36 7.07 4.16
CA SER A 147 9.35 5.74 3.55
C SER A 147 10.23 5.78 2.32
N ILE A 148 11.51 5.52 2.50
CA ILE A 148 12.46 5.43 1.39
C ILE A 148 12.33 4.04 0.74
N ILE A 149 12.60 3.94 -0.56
CA ILE A 149 12.76 2.64 -1.21
C ILE A 149 14.23 2.25 -1.12
N GLY A 150 14.51 1.10 -0.50
CA GLY A 150 15.87 0.56 -0.42
C GLY A 150 16.29 -0.16 -1.71
N ASN A 151 17.53 -0.62 -1.75
CA ASN A 151 18.11 -1.28 -2.94
C ASN A 151 17.34 -2.53 -3.41
N SER A 152 16.57 -3.16 -2.53
CA SER A 152 15.72 -4.33 -2.84
C SER A 152 14.34 -3.95 -3.40
N ASP A 153 14.11 -2.70 -3.81
CA ASP A 153 12.81 -2.19 -4.26
C ASP A 153 11.70 -2.35 -3.19
N VAL A 154 12.07 -2.30 -1.91
CA VAL A 154 11.17 -2.43 -0.77
C VAL A 154 11.09 -1.09 -0.04
N PRO A 155 9.88 -0.57 0.25
CA PRO A 155 9.74 0.61 1.10
C PRO A 155 10.13 0.31 2.54
N TYR A 156 10.80 1.26 3.18
CA TYR A 156 11.18 1.24 4.60
C TYR A 156 10.42 2.34 5.37
N PRO A 157 9.11 2.16 5.62
CA PRO A 157 8.30 3.14 6.33
C PRO A 157 8.69 3.30 7.80
N VAL A 158 8.97 4.54 8.19
CA VAL A 158 9.29 4.96 9.55
C VAL A 158 8.38 6.14 9.91
N LEU A 159 7.63 6.02 11.00
CA LEU A 159 6.84 7.12 11.56
C LEU A 159 7.53 7.61 12.83
N LEU A 160 7.90 8.88 12.85
CA LEU A 160 8.41 9.54 14.05
C LEU A 160 7.23 10.13 14.81
N GLY A 161 7.08 9.69 16.05
CA GLY A 161 6.32 10.40 17.05
C GLY A 161 7.20 11.37 17.83
N THR A 162 6.58 12.15 18.71
CA THR A 162 7.28 13.08 19.60
C THR A 162 8.17 12.36 20.63
N GLU A 163 7.79 11.16 21.05
CA GLU A 163 8.49 10.34 22.06
C GLU A 163 9.01 9.01 21.52
N TYR A 164 8.39 8.47 20.46
CA TYR A 164 8.68 7.14 19.93
C TYR A 164 8.97 7.13 18.43
N VAL A 165 9.69 6.10 17.98
CA VAL A 165 9.98 5.81 16.58
C VAL A 165 9.33 4.49 16.22
N TYR A 166 8.46 4.49 15.20
CA TYR A 166 7.63 3.36 14.82
C TYR A 166 8.12 2.75 13.49
N PHE A 167 8.50 1.48 13.55
CA PHE A 167 9.01 0.67 12.44
C PHE A 167 7.88 -0.23 11.91
N MET A 168 7.32 0.19 10.78
CA MET A 168 6.09 -0.40 10.23
C MET A 168 6.30 -1.80 9.62
N LEU A 169 7.52 -2.15 9.21
CA LEU A 169 7.82 -3.50 8.70
C LEU A 169 7.83 -4.54 9.83
N ASP A 170 8.20 -4.13 11.04
CA ASP A 170 8.33 -5.01 12.21
C ASP A 170 7.12 -4.98 13.14
N TYR A 171 6.21 -4.01 12.93
CA TYR A 171 5.11 -3.69 13.84
C TYR A 171 5.62 -3.36 15.25
N ARG A 172 6.76 -2.68 15.35
CA ARG A 172 7.41 -2.32 16.62
C ARG A 172 7.71 -0.84 16.72
N TYR A 173 7.96 -0.40 17.95
CA TYR A 173 8.38 0.95 18.24
C TYR A 173 9.44 0.98 19.34
N VAL A 174 10.24 2.05 19.35
CA VAL A 174 11.37 2.26 20.25
C VAL A 174 11.29 3.69 20.80
N PRO A 175 11.65 3.95 22.08
CA PRO A 175 11.80 5.31 22.57
C PRO A 175 12.77 6.12 21.71
N ARG A 176 12.44 7.37 21.40
CA ARG A 176 13.28 8.27 20.61
C ARG A 176 14.62 8.56 21.30
N THR A 177 14.68 8.46 22.63
CA THR A 177 15.89 8.57 23.45
C THR A 177 16.91 7.46 23.22
N ALA A 178 16.52 6.36 22.58
CA ALA A 178 17.46 5.31 22.17
C ALA A 178 18.28 5.68 20.93
N PHE A 179 18.02 6.84 20.34
CA PHE A 179 18.73 7.36 19.18
C PHE A 179 19.47 8.63 19.57
N SER A 180 20.56 8.92 18.87
CA SER A 180 21.26 10.19 19.05
C SER A 180 20.33 11.39 18.81
N ALA A 181 20.36 12.35 19.73
CA ALA A 181 19.69 13.64 19.56
C ALA A 181 20.21 14.44 18.35
N SER A 182 21.40 14.11 17.84
CA SER A 182 21.98 14.76 16.66
C SER A 182 21.51 14.17 15.31
N MET A 183 20.61 13.19 15.31
CA MET A 183 20.12 12.59 14.08
C MET A 183 19.46 13.61 13.16
N THR A 184 19.95 13.67 11.93
CA THR A 184 19.42 14.54 10.88
C THR A 184 18.18 13.92 10.23
N LYS A 185 17.47 14.70 9.39
CA LYS A 185 16.39 14.18 8.55
C LYS A 185 16.83 13.00 7.67
N LYS A 186 18.09 13.01 7.20
CA LYS A 186 18.63 11.91 6.38
C LYS A 186 18.80 10.64 7.22
N ASP A 187 19.29 10.79 8.45
CA ASP A 187 19.43 9.68 9.38
C ASP A 187 18.08 9.04 9.72
N TRP A 188 17.05 9.86 9.96
CA TRP A 188 15.71 9.38 10.27
C TRP A 188 15.03 8.66 9.11
N LYS A 189 15.26 9.11 7.87
CA LYS A 189 14.77 8.43 6.66
C LYS A 189 15.29 7.01 6.56
N ASP A 190 16.50 6.76 7.02
CA ASP A 190 17.20 5.47 6.97
C ASP A 190 17.38 4.87 8.37
N ALA A 191 16.43 5.13 9.29
CA ALA A 191 16.51 4.69 10.68
C ALA A 191 16.55 3.16 10.83
N TYR A 192 16.13 2.40 9.82
CA TYR A 192 16.25 0.94 9.81
C TYR A 192 17.69 0.44 9.87
N GLN A 193 18.68 1.21 9.38
CA GLN A 193 20.09 0.85 9.55
C GLN A 193 20.47 0.77 11.03
N ARG A 194 19.92 1.68 11.85
CA ARG A 194 20.13 1.69 13.30
C ARG A 194 19.27 0.65 14.00
N TYR A 195 18.04 0.47 13.55
CA TYR A 195 17.15 -0.55 14.10
C TYR A 195 17.74 -1.96 14.01
N TYR A 196 18.30 -2.33 12.85
CA TYR A 196 18.92 -3.64 12.61
C TYR A 196 20.41 -3.72 12.98
N GLY A 197 20.98 -2.69 13.62
CA GLY A 197 22.35 -2.71 14.14
C GLY A 197 23.46 -2.61 13.08
N TRP A 198 23.17 -2.15 11.87
CA TRP A 198 24.19 -1.83 10.86
C TRP A 198 24.94 -0.53 11.17
N ILE A 199 24.25 0.39 11.85
CA ILE A 199 24.79 1.65 12.34
C ILE A 199 24.42 1.75 13.82
N HIS A 200 25.39 2.01 14.69
CA HIS A 200 25.13 2.19 16.11
C HIS A 200 24.21 3.40 16.33
N PRO A 201 23.11 3.26 17.09
CA PRO A 201 22.04 4.25 17.16
C PRO A 201 22.45 5.58 17.81
N MET A 202 23.43 5.55 18.71
CA MET A 202 23.91 6.72 19.46
C MET A 202 25.15 7.37 18.84
N THR A 203 26.09 6.57 18.33
CA THR A 203 27.38 7.08 17.82
C THR A 203 27.38 7.26 16.30
N GLY A 204 26.54 6.52 15.57
CA GLY A 204 26.54 6.52 14.11
C GLY A 204 27.67 5.68 13.48
N GLU A 205 28.44 4.95 14.29
CA GLU A 205 29.50 4.06 13.81
C GLU A 205 28.90 2.86 13.07
N LYS A 206 29.56 2.42 12.01
CA LYS A 206 29.10 1.26 11.23
C LYS A 206 29.58 -0.02 11.90
N SER A 207 28.70 -1.02 11.98
CA SER A 207 29.08 -2.38 12.40
C SER A 207 29.81 -3.10 11.26
N ASP A 208 30.75 -3.98 11.61
CA ASP A 208 31.41 -4.93 10.70
C ASP A 208 30.56 -6.18 10.43
N GLY A 209 29.41 -6.29 11.10
CA GLY A 209 28.43 -7.36 10.95
C GLY A 209 28.66 -8.58 11.85
N GLN A 210 29.73 -8.63 12.66
CA GLN A 210 29.97 -9.73 13.59
C GLN A 210 29.22 -9.57 14.92
N ASP A 211 29.07 -8.32 15.40
CA ASP A 211 28.23 -7.96 16.55
C ASP A 211 27.30 -6.79 16.17
N ARG A 212 26.05 -7.10 15.88
CA ARG A 212 25.02 -6.09 15.60
C ARG A 212 24.30 -5.72 16.88
N ASP A 213 24.65 -4.58 17.44
CA ASP A 213 23.90 -3.97 18.55
C ASP A 213 22.73 -3.14 18.00
N GLY A 214 21.70 -3.85 17.55
CA GLY A 214 20.46 -3.26 17.02
C GLY A 214 19.43 -2.98 18.10
N LEU A 215 18.38 -2.24 17.73
CA LEU A 215 17.30 -1.86 18.64
C LEU A 215 16.14 -2.86 18.68
N GLU A 216 16.25 -3.98 17.96
CA GLU A 216 15.22 -5.02 17.90
C GLU A 216 14.90 -5.56 19.32
N ALA A 217 15.93 -5.88 20.11
CA ALA A 217 15.77 -6.47 21.44
C ALA A 217 15.07 -5.54 22.45
N GLN A 218 15.27 -4.22 22.33
CA GLN A 218 14.65 -3.21 23.21
C GLN A 218 13.30 -2.68 22.68
N SER A 219 12.92 -3.04 21.46
CA SER A 219 11.70 -2.55 20.84
C SER A 219 10.46 -3.20 21.43
N LYS A 220 9.32 -2.49 21.41
CA LYS A 220 8.02 -2.97 21.89
C LYS A 220 7.10 -3.24 20.70
N LYS A 221 6.24 -4.25 20.79
CA LYS A 221 5.20 -4.49 19.78
C LYS A 221 4.17 -3.36 19.84
N MET A 222 3.75 -2.87 18.67
CA MET A 222 2.71 -1.84 18.58
C MET A 222 1.42 -2.27 19.28
N LYS A 223 0.88 -1.38 20.11
CA LYS A 223 -0.39 -1.60 20.82
C LYS A 223 -1.56 -1.61 19.83
N GLY A 224 -2.61 -2.35 20.16
CA GLY A 224 -3.83 -2.39 19.34
C GLY A 224 -3.64 -2.95 17.93
N PHE A 225 -2.57 -3.73 17.71
CA PHE A 225 -2.27 -4.31 16.40
C PHE A 225 -3.44 -5.17 15.89
N HIS A 226 -3.92 -4.86 14.70
CA HIS A 226 -4.96 -5.62 14.02
C HIS A 226 -4.70 -5.66 12.51
N LEU A 227 -4.27 -6.81 12.01
CA LEU A 227 -4.05 -7.04 10.60
C LEU A 227 -5.38 -7.09 9.83
N ILE A 228 -5.51 -6.25 8.80
CA ILE A 228 -6.70 -6.19 7.93
C ILE A 228 -6.47 -7.03 6.68
N THR A 229 -5.33 -6.84 6.01
CA THR A 229 -4.99 -7.61 4.82
C THR A 229 -3.50 -7.59 4.56
N LYS A 230 -2.98 -8.66 3.95
CA LYS A 230 -1.60 -8.77 3.48
C LYS A 230 -1.56 -9.00 1.98
N THR A 231 -0.41 -8.77 1.35
CA THR A 231 -0.14 -9.31 0.02
C THR A 231 -0.22 -10.84 0.04
N ASN A 232 -0.80 -11.40 -1.02
CA ASN A 232 -0.83 -12.85 -1.21
C ASN A 232 0.49 -13.32 -1.81
#